data_AF-A0A4Q4CNC8-F1
#
_entry.id   AF-A0A4Q4CNC8-F1
#
_cell.length_a   1.000
_cell.length_b   1.000
_cell.length_c   1.000
_cell.angle_alpha   90.00
_cell.angle_beta   90.00
_cell.angle_gamma   90.00
#
_symmetry.space_group_name_H-M   'P 1'
#
loop_
_entity.id
_entity.type
_entity.pdbx_description
1 polymer ?
#
loop_
_entity_poly.entity_id
_entity_poly.type
_entity_poly.pdbx_seq_one_letter_code
_entity_poly.pdbx_strand_id
1 'polypeptide(L)'
;PHQIGREHGLLVEPGDPAALAAALEALLADPARAARLGAAGRARAQAEFTWERAAEIAFSGYEAVLARTPAVRGTRAGPAQASPVLAGVTARPR
;
A
#
# COMPACT_ATOMS: atom_id res chain seq x y z
N PRO A 1 -3.68 11.47 -7.19
CA PRO A 1 -3.03 10.78 -6.04
C PRO A 1 -3.70 11.16 -4.71
N HIS A 2 -4.29 10.20 -3.98
CA HIS A 2 -5.13 10.43 -2.79
C HIS A 2 -4.53 9.83 -1.49
N GLN A 3 -3.27 9.39 -1.52
CA GLN A 3 -2.63 8.70 -0.39
C GLN A 3 -2.25 9.64 0.76
N ILE A 4 -2.08 10.94 0.49
CA ILE A 4 -1.87 12.00 1.49
C ILE A 4 -2.95 13.08 1.34
N GLY A 5 -3.65 13.39 2.44
CA GLY A 5 -4.75 14.33 2.56
C GLY A 5 -4.46 15.39 3.63
N ARG A 6 -5.36 16.37 3.78
CA ARG A 6 -5.17 17.54 4.67
C ARG A 6 -5.13 17.19 6.15
N GLU A 7 -5.69 16.04 6.52
CA GLU A 7 -5.79 15.55 7.89
C GLU A 7 -4.56 14.76 8.34
N HIS A 8 -3.70 14.33 7.41
CA HIS A 8 -2.49 13.55 7.68
C HIS A 8 -1.23 14.09 6.98
N GLY A 9 -1.28 15.32 6.49
CA GLY A 9 -0.15 16.00 5.87
C GLY A 9 -0.53 17.35 5.28
N LEU A 10 0.43 17.94 4.56
CA LEU A 10 0.25 19.14 3.75
C LEU A 10 0.59 18.80 2.31
N LEU A 11 -0.19 19.32 1.38
CA LEU A 11 0.07 19.21 -0.05
C LEU A 11 0.53 20.57 -0.57
N VAL A 12 1.52 20.54 -1.45
CA VAL A 12 2.04 21.71 -2.17
C VAL A 12 1.99 21.40 -3.66
N GLU A 13 1.96 22.45 -4.48
CA GLU A 13 1.97 22.28 -5.93
C GLU A 13 3.30 21.65 -6.40
N PRO A 14 3.25 20.66 -7.29
CA PRO A 14 4.45 20.08 -7.86
C PRO A 14 5.31 21.15 -8.56
N GLY A 15 6.61 21.16 -8.26
CA GLY A 15 7.56 22.10 -8.86
C GLY A 15 7.60 23.49 -8.20
N ASP A 16 6.89 23.69 -7.07
CA ASP A 16 6.97 24.92 -6.29
C ASP A 16 7.85 24.74 -5.03
N PRO A 17 9.17 25.04 -5.11
CA PRO A 17 10.06 24.93 -3.96
C PRO A 17 9.78 25.98 -2.88
N ALA A 18 9.21 27.14 -3.23
CA ALA A 18 8.90 28.18 -2.26
C ALA A 18 7.71 27.78 -1.39
N ALA A 19 6.67 27.21 -1.99
CA ALA A 19 5.54 26.64 -1.24
C ALA A 19 5.96 25.48 -0.34
N LEU A 20 6.88 24.62 -0.81
CA LEU A 20 7.44 23.55 0.02
C LEU A 20 8.20 24.10 1.23
N ALA A 21 9.08 25.09 1.02
CA ALA A 21 9.83 25.73 2.10
C ALA A 21 8.91 26.34 3.15
N ALA A 22 7.91 27.11 2.72
CA ALA A 22 6.93 27.73 3.61
C ALA A 22 6.12 26.69 4.40
N ALA A 23 5.74 25.56 3.78
CA ALA A 23 5.03 24.48 4.47
C ALA A 23 5.91 23.81 5.54
N LEU A 24 7.19 23.60 5.26
CA LEU A 24 8.15 23.05 6.22
C LEU A 24 8.39 24.02 7.38
N GLU A 25 8.62 25.31 7.11
CA GLU A 25 8.77 26.34 8.14
C GLU A 25 7.54 26.40 9.07
N ALA A 26 6.34 26.36 8.50
CA ALA A 26 5.10 26.35 9.28
C ALA A 26 4.96 25.12 10.19
N LEU A 27 5.47 23.95 9.79
CA LEU A 27 5.49 22.75 10.62
C LEU A 27 6.57 22.80 11.69
N LEU A 28 7.74 23.36 11.37
CA LEU A 28 8.84 23.54 12.33
C LEU A 28 8.48 24.55 13.43
N ALA A 29 7.69 25.58 13.08
CA ALA A 29 7.19 26.58 14.02
C ALA A 29 6.10 26.03 14.97
N ASP A 30 5.41 24.94 14.62
CA ASP A 30 4.38 24.28 15.45
C ASP A 30 4.63 22.76 15.54
N PRO A 31 5.54 22.32 16.44
CA PRO A 31 5.85 20.90 16.63
C PRO A 31 4.64 20.06 17.05
N ALA A 32 3.68 20.64 17.76
CA ALA A 32 2.47 19.92 18.20
C ALA A 32 1.57 19.59 17.02
N ARG A 33 1.40 20.53 16.07
CA ARG A 33 0.73 20.25 14.79
C ARG A 33 1.48 19.21 13.96
N ALA A 34 2.81 19.31 13.87
CA ALA A 34 3.61 18.32 13.15
C ALA A 34 3.43 16.91 13.73
N ALA A 35 3.48 16.78 15.06
CA ALA A 35 3.25 15.50 15.75
C ALA A 35 1.85 14.93 15.49
N ARG A 36 0.81 15.78 15.54
CA ARG A 36 -0.57 15.37 15.26
C ARG A 36 -0.76 14.85 13.84
N LEU A 37 -0.23 15.57 12.84
CA LEU A 37 -0.30 15.14 11.44
C LEU A 37 0.47 13.84 11.22
N GLY A 38 1.67 13.71 11.81
CA GLY A 38 2.46 12.48 11.74
C GLY A 38 1.76 11.28 12.37
N ALA A 39 1.12 11.46 13.53
CA ALA A 39 0.35 10.41 14.19
C ALA A 39 -0.86 9.99 13.34
N ALA A 40 -1.60 10.95 12.78
CA ALA A 40 -2.72 10.68 11.88
C ALA A 40 -2.28 9.91 10.62
N GLY A 41 -1.18 10.33 9.99
CA GLY A 41 -0.63 9.63 8.82
C GLY A 41 -0.17 8.22 9.13
N ARG A 42 0.47 8.00 10.29
CA ARG A 42 0.85 6.65 10.74
C ARG A 42 -0.38 5.76 10.98
N ALA A 43 -1.39 6.28 11.67
CA ALA A 43 -2.61 5.53 11.94
C ALA A 43 -3.30 5.11 10.63
N ARG A 44 -3.39 6.01 9.65
CA ARG A 44 -3.93 5.70 8.32
C ARG A 44 -3.11 4.63 7.60
N ALA A 45 -1.79 4.77 7.58
CA ALA A 45 -0.92 3.80 6.90
C ALA A 45 -1.09 2.39 7.46
N GLN A 46 -1.19 2.27 8.79
CA GLN A 46 -1.43 1.01 9.48
C GLN A 46 -2.83 0.43 9.24
N ALA A 47 -3.83 1.26 8.98
CA ALA A 47 -5.19 0.82 8.73
C ALA A 47 -5.44 0.43 7.27
N GLU A 48 -4.86 1.15 6.32
CA GLU A 48 -5.24 1.06 4.90
C GLU A 48 -4.16 0.52 3.98
N PHE A 49 -2.88 0.70 4.32
CA PHE A 49 -1.75 0.44 3.42
C PHE A 49 -0.82 -0.67 3.94
N THR A 50 -1.40 -1.72 4.54
CA THR A 50 -0.65 -2.89 5.01
C THR A 50 -0.36 -3.87 3.86
N TRP A 51 0.68 -4.70 4.04
CA TRP A 51 1.03 -5.75 3.08
C TRP A 51 -0.05 -6.82 3.00
N GLU A 52 -0.68 -7.15 4.12
CA GLU A 52 -1.79 -8.10 4.20
C GLU A 52 -2.97 -7.59 3.36
N ARG A 53 -3.36 -6.33 3.54
CA ARG A 53 -4.42 -5.69 2.73
C ARG A 53 -4.07 -5.66 1.25
N ALA A 54 -2.82 -5.33 0.92
CA ALA A 54 -2.36 -5.31 -0.47
C ALA A 54 -2.44 -6.71 -1.11
N ALA A 55 -2.03 -7.75 -0.39
CA ALA A 55 -2.13 -9.14 -0.84
C ALA A 55 -3.58 -9.57 -1.04
N GLU A 56 -4.48 -9.29 -0.08
CA GLU A 56 -5.91 -9.57 -0.18
C GLU A 56 -6.52 -8.94 -1.45
N ILE A 57 -6.23 -7.67 -1.71
CA ILE A 57 -6.72 -6.95 -2.88
C ILE A 57 -6.19 -7.60 -4.16
N ALA A 58 -4.90 -7.93 -4.20
CA ALA A 58 -4.28 -8.58 -5.36
C ALA A 58 -4.89 -9.96 -5.65
N PHE A 59 -5.00 -10.83 -4.64
CA PHE A 59 -5.58 -12.17 -4.80
C PHE A 59 -7.06 -12.12 -5.19
N SER A 60 -7.85 -11.26 -4.56
CA SER A 60 -9.26 -11.08 -4.93
C SER A 60 -9.40 -10.65 -6.40
N GLY A 61 -8.50 -9.80 -6.88
CA GLY A 61 -8.44 -9.41 -8.30
C GLY A 61 -8.14 -10.60 -9.22
N TYR A 62 -7.16 -11.44 -8.87
CA TYR A 62 -6.85 -12.65 -9.63
C TYR A 62 -8.01 -13.64 -9.66
N GLU A 63 -8.63 -13.92 -8.50
CA GLU A 63 -9.79 -14.81 -8.40
C GLU A 63 -10.96 -14.32 -9.26
N ALA A 64 -11.24 -13.01 -9.23
CA ALA A 64 -12.30 -12.42 -10.04
C ALA A 64 -12.05 -12.59 -11.55
N VAL A 65 -10.80 -12.49 -12.01
CA VAL A 65 -10.45 -12.70 -13.43
C VAL A 65 -10.52 -14.19 -13.79
N LEU A 66 -9.99 -15.07 -12.94
CA LEU A 66 -10.01 -16.52 -13.17
C LEU A 66 -11.45 -17.06 -13.21
N ALA A 67 -12.34 -16.58 -12.36
CA ALA A 67 -13.75 -16.99 -12.33
C ALA A 67 -14.54 -16.57 -13.59
N ARG A 68 -14.10 -15.50 -14.27
CA ARG A 68 -14.75 -14.98 -15.48
C ARG A 68 -14.21 -15.59 -16.78
N THR A 69 -13.07 -16.25 -16.72
CA THR A 69 -12.42 -16.80 -17.90
C THR A 69 -12.86 -18.25 -18.06
N PRO A 70 -13.55 -18.65 -19.14
CA PRO A 70 -13.87 -20.04 -19.38
C PRO A 70 -12.56 -20.83 -19.40
N ALA A 71 -12.50 -21.92 -18.63
CA ALA A 71 -11.31 -22.75 -18.54
C ALA A 71 -10.84 -23.10 -19.96
N VAL A 72 -9.69 -22.56 -20.36
CA VAL A 72 -8.98 -23.03 -21.54
C VAL A 72 -8.78 -24.52 -21.29
N ARG A 73 -9.47 -25.37 -22.06
CA ARG A 73 -9.27 -26.82 -22.03
C ARG A 73 -7.85 -27.09 -22.51
N GLY A 74 -6.90 -26.97 -21.60
CA GLY A 74 -5.54 -27.44 -21.81
C GLY A 74 -5.57 -28.95 -21.85
N THR A 75 -5.24 -29.51 -23.01
CA THR A 75 -4.72 -30.86 -23.13
C THR A 75 -3.65 -31.08 -22.05
N ARG A 76 -3.91 -31.97 -21.09
CA ARG A 76 -2.88 -32.42 -20.16
C ARG A 76 -1.80 -33.15 -20.95
N ALA A 77 -0.54 -32.76 -20.77
CA ALA A 77 0.57 -33.69 -20.88
C ALA A 77 1.74 -33.20 -19.98
N GLY A 78 1.91 -33.87 -18.84
CA GLY A 78 3.10 -33.74 -17.97
C GLY A 78 2.75 -33.58 -16.49
N PRO A 79 3.30 -34.40 -15.57
CA PRO A 79 2.97 -34.32 -14.15
C PRO A 79 3.45 -32.96 -13.59
N ALA A 80 2.53 -32.27 -12.93
CA ALA A 80 2.79 -31.03 -12.23
C ALA A 80 3.79 -31.30 -11.09
N GLN A 81 5.05 -30.90 -11.28
CA GLN A 81 5.95 -30.75 -10.15
C GLN A 81 5.55 -29.47 -9.41
N ALA A 82 5.18 -29.63 -8.14
CA ALA A 82 4.86 -28.51 -7.26
C ALA A 82 6.08 -27.60 -7.17
N SER A 83 5.93 -26.36 -7.65
CA SER A 83 6.98 -25.35 -7.58
C SER A 83 7.13 -24.91 -6.12
N PRO A 84 8.31 -25.06 -5.48
CA PRO A 84 8.48 -24.87 -4.04
C PRO A 84 8.46 -23.40 -3.58
N VAL A 85 8.14 -22.46 -4.48
CA VAL A 85 8.36 -21.02 -4.30
C VAL A 85 7.48 -20.40 -3.19
N LEU A 86 6.43 -21.09 -2.74
CA LEU A 86 5.55 -20.62 -1.66
C LEU A 86 5.77 -21.29 -0.29
N ALA A 87 6.69 -22.25 -0.16
CA ALA A 87 6.92 -22.96 1.11
C ALA A 87 7.73 -22.14 2.14
N GLY A 88 8.22 -20.95 1.79
CA GLY A 88 9.22 -20.20 2.57
C GLY A 88 8.71 -19.03 3.41
N VAL A 89 7.46 -18.57 3.26
CA VAL A 89 6.93 -17.47 4.09
C VAL A 89 6.33 -18.06 5.37
N THR A 90 7.20 -18.56 6.25
CA THR A 90 6.81 -18.78 7.64
C THR A 90 6.99 -17.46 8.38
N ALA A 91 5.87 -16.92 8.87
CA ALA A 91 5.86 -15.77 9.76
C ALA A 91 6.76 -16.07 10.98
N ARG A 92 7.80 -15.26 11.20
CA ARG A 92 8.54 -15.28 12.46
C ARG A 92 7.73 -14.54 13.53
N PRO A 93 7.39 -15.16 14.68
CA PRO A 93 6.87 -14.42 15.82
C PRO A 93 8.00 -13.60 16.48
N ARG A 94 7.56 -12.57 17.22
CA ARG A 94 8.37 -11.49 17.83
C ARG A 94 9.44 -11.97 18.80
#